data_AF-A0AAU6B9X0-F1
#
_entry.id   AF-A0AAU6B9X0-F1
#
_cell.length_a   1.000
_cell.length_b   1.000
_cell.length_c   1.000
_cell.angle_alpha   90.00
_cell.angle_beta   90.00
_cell.angle_gamma   90.00
#
_symmetry.space_group_name_H-M   'P 1'
#
loop_
_entity.id
_entity.type
_entity.pdbx_description
1 polymer ?
#
loop_
_entity_poly.entity_id
_entity_poly.type
_entity_poly.pdbx_seq_one_letter_code
_entity_poly.pdbx_strand_id
1 'polypeptide(L)'
;MPATHAEPHQVSFPAVVEPRRHHGVWVRPRLRREVAEAVCEWLNVVYPTDPDWYPLARFEDDLLVVLTGDSARQRHEITVGADGRYPLGELGRWFLSGPTRTRARFYHQLDVLRDAERHFLRPGETVVTCDPDNLPVSGFPARIDTPPGQAWVPVFRPKIAEAVAVWSASNHDTFPDDHPQVYFDGDTLVHVHQHLRSRDGYLPRRIDPDPDGNYRIDGDEWTFQAASEKSEGEAHPATTEPDGGHRTRSGSPA
;
A
#
# COMPACT_ATOMS: atom_id res chain seq x y z
N MET A 1 -26.84 -10.30 0.43
CA MET A 1 -26.79 -8.98 1.07
C MET A 1 -25.36 -8.80 1.55
N PRO A 2 -24.53 -7.94 0.94
CA PRO A 2 -23.19 -7.71 1.49
C PRO A 2 -23.38 -6.97 2.81
N ALA A 3 -22.78 -7.49 3.87
CA ALA A 3 -22.77 -6.84 5.17
C ALA A 3 -22.36 -5.38 5.01
N THR A 4 -23.16 -4.47 5.54
CA THR A 4 -22.88 -3.05 5.60
C THR A 4 -21.51 -2.87 6.25
N HIS A 5 -20.52 -2.44 5.47
CA HIS A 5 -19.14 -2.24 5.89
C HIS A 5 -19.08 -1.04 6.84
N ALA A 6 -19.44 -1.24 8.11
CA ALA A 6 -18.84 -0.43 9.17
C ALA A 6 -17.39 -0.89 9.21
N GLU A 7 -16.46 -0.12 8.62
CA GLU A 7 -15.03 -0.43 8.53
C GLU A 7 -14.55 -1.08 9.83
N PRO A 8 -14.43 -2.42 9.89
CA PRO A 8 -13.68 -3.00 10.97
C PRO A 8 -12.28 -2.51 10.69
N HIS A 9 -11.69 -1.75 11.62
CA HIS A 9 -10.27 -1.42 11.57
C HIS A 9 -9.54 -2.67 11.08
N GLN A 10 -8.95 -2.60 9.88
CA GLN A 10 -8.40 -3.76 9.21
C GLN A 10 -7.26 -4.29 10.09
N VAL A 11 -7.57 -5.27 10.93
CA VAL A 11 -6.60 -5.91 11.82
C VAL A 11 -5.86 -6.93 10.99
N SER A 12 -4.55 -6.78 10.94
CA SER A 12 -3.65 -7.68 10.26
C SER A 12 -2.77 -8.38 11.27
N PHE A 13 -2.48 -9.65 11.02
CA PHE A 13 -1.70 -10.49 11.91
C PHE A 13 -0.40 -10.91 11.20
N PRO A 14 0.78 -10.58 11.74
CA PRO A 14 2.05 -10.96 11.12
C PRO A 14 2.19 -12.48 10.99
N ALA A 15 2.38 -12.96 9.76
CA ALA A 15 2.41 -14.37 9.44
C ALA A 15 3.55 -14.72 8.49
N VAL A 16 4.03 -15.96 8.57
CA VAL A 16 4.71 -16.58 7.41
C VAL A 16 3.62 -17.14 6.53
N VAL A 17 3.58 -16.73 5.26
CA VAL A 17 2.58 -17.19 4.30
C VAL A 17 3.15 -18.34 3.49
N GLU A 18 2.46 -19.46 3.46
CA GLU A 18 2.83 -20.53 2.55
C GLU A 18 2.54 -20.11 1.09
N PRO A 19 3.38 -20.53 0.12
CA PRO A 19 3.16 -20.20 -1.28
C PRO A 19 1.84 -20.81 -1.81
N ARG A 20 1.36 -21.89 -1.19
CA ARG A 20 0.12 -22.56 -1.57
C ARG A 20 -1.13 -21.83 -1.07
N ARG A 21 -2.15 -21.79 -1.92
CA ARG A 21 -3.48 -21.26 -1.57
C ARG A 21 -4.43 -22.33 -1.04
N HIS A 22 -5.40 -21.89 -0.24
CA HIS A 22 -6.52 -22.68 0.24
C HIS A 22 -7.81 -22.22 -0.46
N HIS A 23 -8.56 -23.16 -1.05
CA HIS A 23 -9.81 -22.90 -1.79
C HIS A 23 -9.78 -21.67 -2.73
N GLY A 24 -8.71 -21.52 -3.53
CA GLY A 24 -8.59 -20.45 -4.50
C GLY A 24 -7.75 -19.28 -4.00
N VAL A 25 -8.38 -18.20 -3.52
CA VAL A 25 -7.69 -16.93 -3.23
C VAL A 25 -7.15 -16.82 -1.80
N TRP A 26 -7.48 -17.75 -0.91
CA TRP A 26 -7.11 -17.63 0.50
C TRP A 26 -5.68 -18.08 0.73
N VAL A 27 -4.96 -17.33 1.55
CA VAL A 27 -3.60 -17.68 1.94
C VAL A 27 -3.59 -18.65 3.11
N ARG A 28 -2.47 -19.34 3.28
CA ARG A 28 -2.25 -20.28 4.39
C ARG A 28 -1.23 -19.69 5.36
N PRO A 29 -1.66 -18.93 6.39
CA PRO A 29 -0.74 -18.31 7.33
C PRO A 29 -0.23 -19.31 8.37
N ARG A 30 1.02 -19.12 8.77
CA ARG A 30 1.67 -19.76 9.91
C ARG A 30 2.07 -18.70 10.92
N LEU A 31 1.47 -18.78 12.10
CA LEU A 31 1.58 -17.76 13.14
C LEU A 31 2.51 -18.22 14.25
N ARG A 32 3.38 -17.33 14.74
CA ARG A 32 4.06 -17.56 16.03
C ARG A 32 3.03 -17.50 17.17
N ARG A 33 3.36 -18.09 18.31
CA ARG A 33 2.45 -18.25 19.45
C ARG A 33 1.76 -16.94 19.84
N GLU A 34 2.53 -15.88 20.03
CA GLU A 34 2.03 -14.58 20.50
C GLU A 34 1.04 -13.96 19.51
N VAL A 35 1.23 -14.21 18.21
CA VAL A 35 0.30 -13.72 17.17
C VAL A 35 -0.95 -14.59 17.11
N ALA A 36 -0.82 -15.91 17.27
CA ALA A 36 -1.97 -16.81 17.33
C ALA A 36 -2.85 -16.50 18.55
N GLU A 37 -2.28 -16.12 19.69
CA GLU A 37 -3.01 -15.64 20.87
C GLU A 37 -3.78 -14.35 20.57
N ALA A 38 -3.13 -13.37 19.94
CA ALA A 38 -3.80 -12.14 19.51
C ALA A 38 -4.95 -12.40 18.51
N VAL A 39 -4.79 -13.37 17.61
CA VAL A 39 -5.88 -13.83 16.71
C VAL A 39 -7.04 -14.40 17.53
N CYS A 40 -6.77 -15.23 18.54
CA CYS A 40 -7.84 -15.79 19.39
C CYS A 40 -8.61 -14.72 20.13
N GLU A 41 -7.91 -13.77 20.75
CA GLU A 41 -8.53 -12.65 21.44
C GLU A 41 -9.42 -11.84 20.50
N TRP A 42 -8.90 -11.50 19.32
CA TRP A 42 -9.67 -10.77 18.31
C TRP A 42 -10.89 -11.55 17.83
N LEU A 43 -10.74 -12.83 17.50
CA LEU A 43 -11.83 -13.71 17.08
C LEU A 43 -12.96 -13.76 18.12
N ASN A 44 -12.62 -13.88 19.41
CA ASN A 44 -13.60 -13.91 20.48
C ASN A 44 -14.30 -12.56 20.69
N VAL A 45 -13.65 -11.45 20.35
CA VAL A 45 -14.25 -10.10 20.37
C VAL A 45 -15.24 -9.93 19.22
N VAL A 46 -14.92 -10.43 18.02
CA VAL A 46 -15.77 -10.24 16.83
C VAL A 46 -16.87 -11.30 16.70
N TYR A 47 -16.70 -12.48 17.28
CA TYR A 47 -17.66 -13.59 17.23
C TYR A 47 -19.11 -13.18 17.58
N PRO A 48 -19.38 -12.42 18.66
CA PRO A 48 -20.75 -12.03 18.99
C PRO A 48 -21.42 -11.12 17.96
N THR A 49 -20.62 -10.49 17.08
CA THR A 49 -21.12 -9.58 16.03
C THR A 49 -21.55 -10.33 14.78
N ASP A 50 -20.80 -11.37 14.40
CA ASP A 50 -21.09 -12.20 13.22
C ASP A 50 -20.56 -13.64 13.43
N PRO A 51 -21.31 -14.50 14.12
CA PRO A 51 -20.88 -15.85 14.46
C PRO A 51 -20.87 -16.82 13.28
N ASP A 52 -21.49 -16.45 12.16
CA ASP A 52 -21.47 -17.23 10.92
C ASP A 52 -20.15 -17.01 10.15
N TRP A 53 -19.52 -15.85 10.35
CA TRP A 53 -18.29 -15.48 9.68
C TRP A 53 -17.03 -15.71 10.52
N TYR A 54 -17.10 -15.49 11.82
CA TYR A 54 -15.95 -15.62 12.72
C TYR A 54 -16.14 -16.81 13.68
N PRO A 55 -15.13 -17.68 13.86
CA PRO A 55 -15.18 -18.73 14.87
C PRO A 55 -14.76 -18.23 16.27
N LEU A 56 -15.07 -19.01 17.31
CA LEU A 56 -14.43 -18.86 18.61
C LEU A 56 -13.07 -19.56 18.60
N ALA A 57 -12.11 -19.05 19.35
CA ALA A 57 -10.79 -19.68 19.46
C ALA A 57 -10.19 -19.53 20.86
N ARG A 58 -9.46 -20.54 21.30
CA ARG A 58 -8.74 -20.51 22.58
C ARG A 58 -7.57 -21.47 22.58
N PHE A 59 -6.63 -21.23 23.48
CA PHE A 59 -5.55 -22.18 23.74
C PHE A 59 -5.90 -23.16 24.86
N GLU A 60 -5.50 -24.41 24.66
CA GLU A 60 -5.39 -25.45 25.68
C GLU A 60 -3.93 -25.88 25.69
N ASP A 61 -3.15 -25.35 26.63
CA ASP A 61 -1.68 -25.47 26.64
C ASP A 61 -1.08 -25.00 25.30
N ASP A 62 -0.37 -25.88 24.61
CA ASP A 62 0.24 -25.63 23.29
C ASP A 62 -0.70 -25.90 22.11
N LEU A 63 -1.95 -26.29 22.37
CA LEU A 63 -2.95 -26.60 21.35
C LEU A 63 -3.86 -25.40 21.09
N LEU A 64 -3.91 -24.93 19.85
CA LEU A 64 -4.90 -23.95 19.42
C LEU A 64 -6.19 -24.67 19.07
N VAL A 65 -7.27 -24.37 19.80
CA VAL A 65 -8.60 -24.90 19.57
C VAL A 65 -9.47 -23.85 18.92
N VAL A 66 -10.02 -24.15 17.74
CA VAL A 66 -10.96 -23.30 17.03
C VAL A 66 -12.32 -24.00 16.95
N LEU A 67 -13.37 -23.28 17.32
CA LEU A 67 -14.74 -23.78 17.37
C LEU A 67 -15.56 -23.12 16.26
N THR A 68 -16.04 -23.93 15.31
CA THR A 68 -16.76 -23.52 14.10
C THR A 68 -18.18 -24.11 14.07
N GLY A 69 -18.97 -23.72 13.07
CA GLY A 69 -20.32 -24.21 12.82
C GLY A 69 -21.37 -23.64 13.79
N ASP A 70 -22.63 -24.06 13.60
CA ASP A 70 -23.76 -23.58 14.39
C ASP A 70 -23.50 -23.73 15.90
N SER A 71 -23.53 -22.60 16.61
CA SER A 71 -23.25 -22.54 18.05
C SER A 71 -21.86 -23.07 18.45
N ALA A 72 -20.85 -22.97 17.57
CA ALA A 72 -19.46 -23.32 17.85
C ALA A 72 -19.26 -24.79 18.30
N ARG A 73 -20.02 -25.72 17.68
CA ARG A 73 -20.02 -27.14 18.06
C ARG A 73 -18.93 -27.97 17.40
N GLN A 74 -18.40 -27.53 16.26
CA GLN A 74 -17.35 -28.25 15.56
C GLN A 74 -15.99 -27.81 16.09
N ARG A 75 -15.25 -28.76 16.66
CA ARG A 75 -13.94 -28.51 17.26
C ARG A 75 -12.83 -28.85 16.28
N HIS A 76 -11.93 -27.90 16.07
CA HIS A 76 -10.71 -28.07 15.31
C HIS A 76 -9.50 -27.85 16.21
N GLU A 77 -8.56 -28.78 16.15
CA GLU A 77 -7.35 -28.77 16.96
C GLU A 77 -6.15 -28.50 16.05
N ILE A 78 -5.41 -27.44 16.34
CA ILE A 78 -4.23 -27.03 15.60
C ILE A 78 -3.02 -27.13 16.52
N THR A 79 -2.16 -28.09 16.22
CA THR A 79 -0.86 -28.25 16.88
C THR A 79 0.16 -27.28 16.31
N VAL A 80 1.17 -26.96 17.12
CA VAL A 80 2.35 -26.23 16.64
C VAL A 80 3.07 -27.07 15.57
N GLY A 81 3.40 -26.44 14.45
CA GLY A 81 4.17 -27.05 13.38
C GLY A 81 5.65 -27.19 13.73
N ALA A 82 6.40 -27.93 12.90
CA ALA A 82 7.83 -28.18 13.10
C ALA A 82 8.72 -26.92 13.10
N ASP A 83 8.22 -25.79 12.61
CA ASP A 83 8.88 -24.47 12.62
C ASP A 83 8.51 -23.61 13.84
N GLY A 84 7.81 -24.18 14.82
CA GLY A 84 7.34 -23.45 16.00
C GLY A 84 6.14 -22.53 15.73
N ARG A 85 5.40 -22.73 14.63
CA ARG A 85 4.26 -21.88 14.24
C ARG A 85 2.97 -22.67 14.07
N TYR A 86 1.85 -22.04 14.38
CA TYR A 86 0.51 -22.59 14.22
C TYR A 86 0.04 -22.43 12.77
N PRO A 87 -0.24 -23.52 12.03
CA PRO A 87 -0.76 -23.46 10.67
C PRO A 87 -2.28 -23.23 10.69
N LEU A 88 -2.72 -22.00 10.45
CA LEU A 88 -4.15 -21.65 10.41
C LEU A 88 -4.72 -21.73 8.98
N GLY A 89 -3.92 -22.16 8.01
CA GLY A 89 -4.30 -22.11 6.59
C GLY A 89 -5.51 -22.95 6.17
N GLU A 90 -5.87 -23.97 6.95
CA GLU A 90 -7.07 -24.77 6.72
C GLU A 90 -8.33 -24.22 7.42
N LEU A 91 -8.18 -23.18 8.26
CA LEU A 91 -9.27 -22.60 9.03
C LEU A 91 -9.44 -21.13 8.70
N GLY A 92 -10.60 -20.77 8.15
CA GLY A 92 -10.96 -19.39 7.87
C GLY A 92 -10.48 -18.89 6.51
N ARG A 93 -10.79 -17.62 6.22
CA ARG A 93 -10.58 -16.97 4.93
C ARG A 93 -9.53 -15.88 5.08
N TRP A 94 -8.27 -16.26 4.96
CA TRP A 94 -7.15 -15.34 5.10
C TRP A 94 -6.77 -14.71 3.76
N PHE A 95 -6.42 -13.44 3.77
CA PHE A 95 -5.93 -12.70 2.60
C PHE A 95 -4.64 -11.95 2.93
N LEU A 96 -3.82 -11.70 1.91
CA LEU A 96 -2.66 -10.82 2.05
C LEU A 96 -3.14 -9.41 2.38
N SER A 97 -2.49 -8.79 3.36
CA SER A 97 -2.76 -7.42 3.78
C SER A 97 -1.45 -6.74 4.18
N GLY A 98 -1.48 -5.41 4.24
CA GLY A 98 -0.46 -4.61 4.90
C GLY A 98 -0.64 -4.59 6.42
N PRO A 99 0.26 -3.91 7.15
CA PRO A 99 0.19 -3.78 8.60
C PRO A 99 -1.11 -3.13 9.07
N THR A 100 -1.57 -3.52 10.26
CA THR A 100 -2.77 -2.96 10.90
C THR A 100 -2.76 -1.43 10.88
N ARG A 101 -3.88 -0.84 10.45
CA ARG A 101 -4.06 0.61 10.41
C ARG A 101 -4.36 1.16 11.80
N THR A 102 -3.30 1.47 12.54
CA THR A 102 -3.41 2.15 13.84
C THR A 102 -3.49 3.66 13.64
N ARG A 103 -4.04 4.38 14.64
CA ARG A 103 -4.07 5.85 14.65
C ARG A 103 -2.66 6.46 14.54
N ALA A 104 -1.68 5.86 15.21
CA ALA A 104 -0.29 6.30 15.15
C ALA A 104 0.30 6.13 13.73
N ARG A 105 0.05 4.98 13.08
CA ARG A 105 0.49 4.73 11.71
C ARG A 105 -0.15 5.71 10.73
N PHE A 106 -1.44 5.98 10.88
CA PHE A 106 -2.16 6.92 10.04
C PHE A 106 -1.56 8.34 10.12
N TYR A 107 -1.27 8.85 11.32
CA TYR A 107 -0.64 10.17 11.43
C TYR A 107 0.80 10.18 10.92
N HIS A 108 1.58 9.13 11.19
CA HIS A 108 2.93 8.99 10.62
C HIS A 108 2.91 9.06 9.08
N GLN A 109 1.98 8.35 8.44
CA GLN A 109 1.79 8.40 6.99
C GLN A 109 1.46 9.82 6.50
N LEU A 110 0.59 10.54 7.20
CA LEU A 110 0.30 11.94 6.85
C LEU A 110 1.52 12.84 6.99
N ASP A 111 2.33 12.66 8.04
CA ASP A 111 3.54 13.45 8.27
C ASP A 111 4.59 13.20 7.18
N VAL A 112 4.78 11.95 6.76
CA VAL A 112 5.66 11.59 5.64
C VAL A 112 5.24 12.29 4.34
N LEU A 113 3.94 12.30 4.00
CA LEU A 113 3.46 12.95 2.78
C LEU A 113 3.50 14.49 2.86
N ARG A 114 3.43 15.06 4.06
CA ARG A 114 3.50 16.51 4.30
C ARG A 114 4.92 17.04 4.40
N ASP A 115 5.92 16.18 4.58
CA ASP A 115 7.32 16.59 4.70
C ASP A 115 7.79 17.27 3.40
N ALA A 116 8.01 18.58 3.46
CA ALA A 116 8.48 19.35 2.32
C ALA A 116 9.89 18.92 1.86
N GLU A 117 10.71 18.37 2.76
CA GLU A 117 12.06 17.89 2.42
C GLU A 117 12.05 16.72 1.43
N ARG A 118 10.91 16.02 1.30
CA ARG A 118 10.76 14.93 0.33
C ARG A 118 10.84 15.41 -1.11
N HIS A 119 10.61 16.70 -1.37
CA HIS A 119 10.69 17.27 -2.72
C HIS A 119 12.09 17.77 -3.09
N PHE A 120 13.02 17.86 -2.14
CA PHE A 120 14.37 18.35 -2.43
C PHE A 120 15.19 17.31 -3.20
N LEU A 121 15.59 17.70 -4.40
CA LEU A 121 16.48 16.96 -5.29
C LEU A 121 17.93 16.99 -4.77
N ARG A 122 18.58 15.83 -4.82
CA ARG A 122 20.04 15.69 -4.68
C ARG A 122 20.71 15.64 -6.05
N PRO A 123 22.02 15.93 -6.15
CA PRO A 123 22.75 15.79 -7.41
C PRO A 123 22.56 14.40 -8.04
N GLY A 124 22.10 14.37 -9.30
CA GLY A 124 21.83 13.13 -10.03
C GLY A 124 20.44 12.53 -9.83
N GLU A 125 19.58 13.14 -9.01
CA GLU A 125 18.15 12.81 -8.92
C GLU A 125 17.33 13.59 -9.96
N THR A 126 16.23 12.99 -10.41
CA THR A 126 15.17 13.62 -11.19
C THR A 126 13.83 13.34 -10.52
N VAL A 127 12.84 14.21 -10.70
CA VAL A 127 11.50 13.97 -10.16
C VAL A 127 10.77 12.95 -11.04
N VAL A 128 10.32 11.85 -10.44
CA VAL A 128 9.48 10.84 -11.07
C VAL A 128 8.09 10.82 -10.43
N THR A 129 7.10 10.36 -11.18
CA THR A 129 5.72 10.22 -10.69
C THR A 129 5.02 9.01 -11.30
N CYS A 130 4.05 8.45 -10.56
CA CYS A 130 3.07 7.48 -11.07
C CYS A 130 1.71 8.12 -11.39
N ASP A 131 1.53 9.41 -11.08
CA ASP A 131 0.30 10.16 -11.28
C ASP A 131 0.65 11.58 -11.76
N PRO A 132 0.81 11.78 -13.08
CA PRO A 132 1.23 13.06 -13.64
C PRO A 132 0.20 14.18 -13.45
N ASP A 133 -1.05 13.85 -13.13
CA ASP A 133 -2.10 14.83 -12.88
C ASP A 133 -2.04 15.40 -11.44
N ASN A 134 -1.22 14.80 -10.55
CA ASN A 134 -1.09 15.20 -9.15
C ASN A 134 0.36 15.35 -8.66
N LEU A 135 1.22 15.97 -9.47
CA LEU A 135 2.65 16.15 -9.18
C LEU A 135 3.00 16.64 -7.76
N PRO A 136 2.28 17.60 -7.13
CA PRO A 136 2.62 18.05 -5.78
C PRO A 136 2.58 16.93 -4.74
N VAL A 137 1.74 15.91 -4.95
CA VAL A 137 1.58 14.79 -4.02
C VAL A 137 2.37 13.57 -4.50
N SER A 138 2.39 13.31 -5.82
CA SER A 138 2.95 12.10 -6.45
C SER A 138 4.37 12.27 -7.02
N GLY A 139 5.00 13.43 -6.87
CA GLY A 139 6.37 13.70 -7.34
C GLY A 139 7.42 13.24 -6.33
N PHE A 140 8.37 12.41 -6.78
CA PHE A 140 9.39 11.77 -5.96
C PHE A 140 10.80 11.90 -6.59
N PRO A 141 11.79 12.48 -5.89
CA PRO A 141 13.18 12.49 -6.35
C PRO A 141 13.78 11.08 -6.42
N ALA A 142 14.35 10.71 -7.57
CA ALA A 142 14.99 9.41 -7.78
C ALA A 142 16.20 9.50 -8.72
N ARG A 143 17.18 8.62 -8.52
CA ARG A 143 18.19 8.32 -9.55
C ARG A 143 17.59 7.34 -10.55
N ILE A 144 17.81 7.54 -11.83
CA ILE A 144 17.36 6.60 -12.87
C ILE A 144 18.48 5.60 -13.15
N ASP A 145 18.21 4.32 -12.94
CA ASP A 145 19.20 3.23 -13.07
C ASP A 145 19.11 2.48 -14.41
N THR A 146 18.34 3.02 -15.35
CA THR A 146 18.14 2.45 -16.69
C THR A 146 18.73 3.34 -17.78
N PRO A 147 19.28 2.74 -18.86
CA PRO A 147 19.72 3.49 -20.03
C PRO A 147 18.57 4.24 -20.71
N PRO A 148 18.88 5.31 -21.48
CA PRO A 148 17.90 5.99 -22.33
C PRO A 148 17.19 5.01 -23.28
N GLY A 149 15.87 5.15 -23.42
CA GLY A 149 15.04 4.31 -24.29
C GLY A 149 14.48 3.03 -23.65
N GLN A 150 14.75 2.79 -22.37
CA GLN A 150 14.11 1.73 -21.58
C GLN A 150 13.09 2.30 -20.57
N ALA A 151 12.20 1.43 -20.07
CA ALA A 151 11.31 1.79 -18.97
C ALA A 151 12.14 2.29 -17.78
N TRP A 152 11.71 3.39 -17.16
CA TRP A 152 12.46 4.01 -16.07
C TRP A 152 12.43 3.13 -14.84
N VAL A 153 13.61 2.81 -14.32
CA VAL A 153 13.74 2.17 -13.02
C VAL A 153 14.31 3.18 -12.02
N PRO A 154 13.46 3.80 -11.21
CA PRO A 154 13.90 4.72 -10.18
C PRO A 154 14.54 3.98 -8.99
N VAL A 155 15.61 4.57 -8.49
CA VAL A 155 16.29 4.20 -7.26
C VAL A 155 16.09 5.35 -6.27
N PHE A 156 15.40 5.05 -5.17
CA PHE A 156 14.96 6.02 -4.18
C PHE A 156 15.79 5.91 -2.89
N ARG A 157 16.24 7.04 -2.37
CA ARG A 157 16.77 7.11 -1.00
C ARG A 157 15.69 6.73 0.04
N PRO A 158 16.05 6.22 1.24
CA PRO A 158 15.09 5.68 2.21
C PRO A 158 13.86 6.55 2.47
N LYS A 159 14.06 7.84 2.77
CA LYS A 159 12.95 8.78 3.01
C LYS A 159 11.98 8.89 1.83
N ILE A 160 12.48 8.80 0.59
CA ILE A 160 11.63 8.91 -0.61
C ILE A 160 10.95 7.57 -0.91
N ALA A 161 11.64 6.44 -0.70
CA ALA A 161 11.02 5.13 -0.80
C ALA A 161 9.86 4.97 0.19
N GLU A 162 10.00 5.50 1.42
CA GLU A 162 8.91 5.58 2.39
C GLU A 162 7.75 6.44 1.87
N ALA A 163 8.02 7.63 1.32
CA ALA A 163 6.98 8.46 0.74
C ALA A 163 6.23 7.78 -0.42
N VAL A 164 6.94 7.06 -1.30
CA VAL A 164 6.35 6.24 -2.37
C VAL A 164 5.44 5.16 -1.78
N ALA A 165 5.92 4.41 -0.78
CA ALA A 165 5.14 3.36 -0.12
C ALA A 165 3.86 3.91 0.53
N VAL A 166 3.98 5.04 1.23
CA VAL A 166 2.85 5.70 1.90
C VAL A 166 1.84 6.23 0.89
N TRP A 167 2.31 6.84 -0.20
CA TRP A 167 1.44 7.31 -1.28
C TRP A 167 0.68 6.15 -1.90
N SER A 168 1.35 5.04 -2.25
CA SER A 168 0.70 3.87 -2.82
C SER A 168 -0.28 3.21 -1.85
N ALA A 169 0.07 3.08 -0.57
CA ALA A 169 -0.84 2.54 0.44
C ALA A 169 -2.10 3.42 0.61
N SER A 170 -1.95 4.74 0.60
CA SER A 170 -3.08 5.68 0.74
C SER A 170 -4.03 5.62 -0.45
N ASN A 171 -3.49 5.48 -1.67
CA ASN A 171 -4.30 5.29 -2.86
C ASN A 171 -4.92 3.89 -2.92
N HIS A 172 -4.22 2.85 -2.48
CA HIS A 172 -4.75 1.49 -2.36
C HIS A 172 -5.95 1.43 -1.40
N ASP A 173 -5.92 2.17 -0.28
CA ASP A 173 -7.06 2.23 0.63
C ASP A 173 -8.33 2.80 -0.03
N THR A 174 -8.18 3.66 -1.05
CA THR A 174 -9.30 4.28 -1.76
C THR A 174 -9.69 3.49 -3.01
N PHE A 175 -8.70 2.97 -3.74
CA PHE A 175 -8.82 2.30 -5.03
C PHE A 175 -7.96 1.02 -5.01
N PRO A 176 -8.38 -0.03 -4.29
CA PRO A 176 -7.53 -1.17 -3.98
C PRO A 176 -7.16 -2.04 -5.19
N ASP A 177 -7.94 -1.94 -6.27
CA ASP A 177 -7.70 -2.69 -7.50
C ASP A 177 -6.81 -1.92 -8.49
N ASP A 178 -6.68 -0.60 -8.33
CA ASP A 178 -5.91 0.28 -9.22
C ASP A 178 -4.50 0.56 -8.69
N HIS A 179 -4.28 0.42 -7.37
CA HIS A 179 -2.99 0.72 -6.74
C HIS A 179 -2.39 -0.47 -5.98
N PRO A 180 -1.05 -0.65 -6.07
CA PRO A 180 -0.36 -1.70 -5.33
C PRO A 180 -0.44 -1.46 -3.83
N GLN A 181 -0.52 -2.54 -3.05
CA GLN A 181 -0.40 -2.46 -1.60
C GLN A 181 1.08 -2.59 -1.24
N VAL A 182 1.59 -1.55 -0.57
CA VAL A 182 3.03 -1.38 -0.33
C VAL A 182 3.25 -0.97 1.11
N TYR A 183 4.24 -1.55 1.77
CA TYR A 183 4.61 -1.20 3.14
C TYR A 183 6.03 -1.62 3.47
N PHE A 184 6.60 -1.01 4.51
CA PHE A 184 7.86 -1.46 5.09
C PHE A 184 7.64 -2.53 6.17
N ASP A 185 8.46 -3.59 6.10
CA ASP A 185 8.64 -4.63 7.12
C ASP A 185 10.12 -4.60 7.55
N GLY A 186 10.39 -3.85 8.62
CA GLY A 186 11.77 -3.45 8.95
C GLY A 186 12.32 -2.50 7.88
N ASP A 187 13.49 -2.84 7.35
CA ASP A 187 14.15 -2.17 6.23
C ASP A 187 13.77 -2.76 4.86
N THR A 188 12.95 -3.81 4.79
CA THR A 188 12.48 -4.34 3.52
C THR A 188 11.19 -3.64 3.08
N LEU A 189 11.15 -3.15 1.84
CA LEU A 189 9.92 -2.74 1.19
C LEU A 189 9.17 -3.97 0.66
N VAL A 190 7.93 -4.16 1.09
CA VAL A 190 7.05 -5.24 0.65
C VAL A 190 6.04 -4.71 -0.35
N HIS A 191 5.99 -5.32 -1.54
CA HIS A 191 5.04 -5.01 -2.60
C HIS A 191 4.13 -6.21 -2.87
N VAL A 192 2.84 -6.01 -2.64
CA VAL A 192 1.78 -6.98 -2.97
C VAL A 192 1.19 -6.60 -4.33
N HIS A 193 1.49 -7.43 -5.34
CA HIS A 193 0.94 -7.31 -6.69
C HIS A 193 -0.55 -7.63 -6.67
N GLN A 194 -1.40 -6.65 -7.01
CA GLN A 194 -2.85 -6.81 -7.00
C GLN A 194 -3.34 -7.89 -7.96
N HIS A 195 -2.75 -7.97 -9.15
CA HIS A 195 -3.17 -8.92 -10.17
C HIS A 195 -2.58 -10.33 -9.97
N LEU A 196 -1.58 -10.48 -9.08
CA LEU A 196 -0.95 -11.77 -8.76
C LEU A 196 -1.35 -12.32 -7.39
N ARG A 197 -1.88 -11.49 -6.47
CA ARG A 197 -2.14 -11.87 -5.06
C ARG A 197 -2.99 -13.15 -4.91
N SER A 198 -3.89 -13.40 -5.86
CA SER A 198 -4.77 -14.58 -5.89
C SER A 198 -4.14 -15.83 -6.52
N ARG A 199 -2.98 -15.71 -7.20
CA ARG A 199 -2.34 -16.84 -7.89
C ARG A 199 -1.71 -17.80 -6.90
N ASP A 200 -1.88 -19.10 -7.15
CA ASP A 200 -1.16 -20.13 -6.42
C ASP A 200 0.35 -19.99 -6.63
N GLY A 201 1.12 -20.16 -5.56
CA GLY A 201 2.57 -19.93 -5.57
C GLY A 201 3.00 -18.47 -5.35
N TYR A 202 2.11 -17.49 -5.47
CA TYR A 202 2.50 -16.08 -5.31
C TYR A 202 2.82 -15.76 -3.85
N LEU A 203 3.93 -15.04 -3.64
CA LEU A 203 4.31 -14.39 -2.40
C LEU A 203 4.59 -12.91 -2.68
N PRO A 204 4.32 -11.99 -1.71
CA PRO A 204 4.70 -10.59 -1.84
C PRO A 204 6.17 -10.44 -2.23
N ARG A 205 6.43 -9.53 -3.18
CA ARG A 205 7.79 -9.18 -3.54
C ARG A 205 8.42 -8.42 -2.39
N ARG A 206 9.63 -8.83 -2.02
CA ARG A 206 10.47 -8.17 -1.02
C ARG A 206 11.59 -7.43 -1.74
N ILE A 207 11.73 -6.15 -1.47
CA ILE A 207 12.71 -5.26 -2.07
C ILE A 207 13.59 -4.76 -0.93
N ASP A 208 14.76 -5.38 -0.81
CA ASP A 208 15.79 -4.98 0.14
C ASP A 208 16.53 -3.74 -0.39
N PRO A 209 17.05 -2.89 0.50
CA PRO A 209 17.89 -1.78 0.08
C PRO A 209 19.17 -2.29 -0.60
N ASP A 210 19.69 -1.50 -1.54
CA ASP A 210 21.01 -1.67 -2.10
C ASP A 210 22.11 -1.41 -1.05
N PRO A 211 23.40 -1.66 -1.34
CA PRO A 211 24.49 -1.43 -0.39
C PRO A 211 24.61 0.01 0.13
N ASP A 212 24.04 0.99 -0.58
CA ASP A 212 24.01 2.41 -0.20
C ASP A 212 22.73 2.77 0.58
N GLY A 213 21.86 1.80 0.85
CA GLY A 213 20.59 1.98 1.55
C GLY A 213 19.43 2.40 0.66
N ASN A 214 19.57 2.43 -0.67
CA ASN A 214 18.53 2.91 -1.58
C ASN A 214 17.66 1.79 -2.12
N TYR A 215 16.43 2.12 -2.51
CA TYR A 215 15.43 1.16 -2.94
C TYR A 215 15.21 1.29 -4.43
N ARG A 216 15.54 0.22 -5.15
CA ARG A 216 15.19 0.05 -6.55
C ARG A 216 13.73 -0.43 -6.64
N ILE A 217 12.81 0.49 -6.94
CA ILE A 217 11.39 0.18 -7.07
C ILE A 217 11.09 0.07 -8.57
N ASP A 218 11.05 -1.17 -9.05
CA ASP A 218 10.60 -1.52 -10.38
C ASP A 218 9.45 -2.54 -10.32
N GLY A 219 8.75 -2.73 -11.43
CA GLY A 219 7.67 -3.70 -11.53
C GLY A 219 6.68 -3.34 -12.62
N ASP A 220 5.86 -4.31 -13.01
CA ASP A 220 4.80 -4.14 -13.99
C ASP A 220 3.62 -3.29 -13.46
N GLU A 221 3.43 -3.23 -12.14
CA GLU A 221 2.45 -2.35 -11.49
C GLU A 221 2.97 -0.94 -11.19
N TRP A 222 4.24 -0.66 -11.53
CA TRP A 222 4.86 0.65 -11.31
C TRP A 222 5.25 1.26 -12.64
N THR A 223 4.45 2.20 -13.13
CA THR A 223 4.81 3.00 -14.31
C THR A 223 5.25 4.38 -13.86
N PHE A 224 6.54 4.53 -13.59
CA PHE A 224 7.13 5.84 -13.30
C PHE A 224 7.40 6.60 -14.60
N GLN A 225 7.12 7.90 -14.59
CA GLN A 225 7.44 8.82 -15.67
C GLN A 225 8.20 10.02 -15.12
N ALA A 226 8.95 10.69 -15.99
CA ALA A 226 9.50 12.00 -15.67
C ALA A 226 8.34 12.94 -15.32
N ALA A 227 8.45 13.64 -14.20
CA ALA A 227 7.66 14.84 -14.03
C ALA A 227 8.23 15.89 -14.99
N SER A 228 7.64 16.01 -16.19
CA SER A 228 7.84 17.21 -16.97
C SER A 228 7.16 18.33 -16.17
N GLU A 229 7.92 19.33 -15.75
CA GLU A 229 7.29 20.63 -15.53
C GLU A 229 6.55 20.93 -16.83
N LYS A 230 5.21 21.00 -16.79
CA LYS A 230 4.50 21.70 -17.85
C LYS A 230 5.08 23.10 -17.77
N SER A 231 5.88 23.48 -18.77
CA SER A 231 6.34 24.85 -18.90
C SER A 231 5.13 25.74 -18.65
N GLU A 232 5.14 26.48 -17.54
CA GLU A 232 4.22 27.60 -17.39
C GLU A 232 4.38 28.41 -18.66
N GLY A 233 3.24 28.64 -19.34
CA GLY A 233 3.20 29.02 -20.73
C GLY A 233 4.22 30.10 -21.05
N GLU A 234 4.85 29.96 -22.23
CA GLU A 234 5.44 31.08 -22.95
C GLU A 234 4.55 32.31 -22.76
N ALA A 235 4.97 33.20 -21.87
CA ALA A 235 4.46 34.54 -21.82
C ALA A 235 4.95 35.16 -23.14
N HIS A 236 4.11 35.09 -24.17
CA HIS A 236 4.30 35.92 -25.34
C HIS A 236 4.44 37.36 -24.84
N PRO A 237 5.60 38.02 -25.04
CA PRO A 237 5.68 39.43 -24.76
C PRO A 237 4.68 40.09 -25.71
N ALA A 238 3.64 40.70 -25.13
CA ALA A 238 2.74 41.56 -25.86
C ALA A 238 3.60 42.66 -26.50
N THR A 239 3.79 42.55 -27.82
CA THR A 239 4.42 43.57 -28.65
C THR A 239 3.71 44.89 -28.37
N THR A 240 4.39 45.76 -27.63
CA THR A 240 3.92 47.09 -27.33
C THR A 240 4.21 47.93 -28.58
N GLU A 241 3.22 48.13 -29.45
CA GLU A 241 3.26 49.24 -30.40
C GLU A 241 2.86 50.53 -29.67
N PRO A 242 3.67 51.61 -29.74
CA PRO A 242 3.24 52.93 -29.36
C PRO A 242 2.96 53.76 -30.62
N ASP A 243 1.71 54.17 -30.82
CA ASP A 243 1.37 55.51 -31.33
C ASP A 243 -0.13 55.71 -31.15
N GLY A 244 -0.62 56.77 -30.51
CA GLY A 244 -0.48 58.12 -31.01
C GLY A 244 -1.89 58.56 -31.44
N GLY A 245 -2.59 59.23 -30.52
CA GLY A 245 -4.05 59.35 -30.60
C GLY A 245 -4.61 60.37 -31.59
N HIS A 246 -5.92 60.28 -31.83
CA HIS A 246 -6.73 61.49 -31.96
C HIS A 246 -8.20 61.26 -31.60
N ARG A 247 -8.73 62.19 -30.80
CA ARG A 247 -10.14 62.32 -30.41
C ARG A 247 -11.01 62.59 -31.65
N THR A 248 -12.23 62.05 -31.67
CA THR A 248 -13.44 62.89 -31.65
C THR A 248 -14.71 62.13 -31.26
N ARG A 249 -15.41 62.82 -30.36
CA ARG A 249 -16.73 62.73 -29.73
C ARG A 249 -17.94 62.58 -30.69
N SER A 250 -19.05 62.10 -30.10
CA SER A 250 -20.47 62.31 -30.48
C SER A 250 -21.10 61.16 -31.29
N GLY A 251 -22.24 60.56 -30.95
CA GLY A 251 -23.21 60.74 -29.87
C GLY A 251 -24.28 59.65 -29.98
N SER A 252 -24.92 59.27 -28.86
CA SER A 252 -26.17 58.49 -28.84
C SER A 252 -27.36 59.48 -28.86
N PRO A 253 -28.56 59.06 -29.29
CA PRO A 253 -29.48 58.51 -28.28
C PRO A 253 -30.51 57.47 -28.79
N ALA A 254 -31.10 56.80 -27.79
CA ALA A 254 -32.45 56.22 -27.68
C ALA A 254 -32.88 55.12 -28.66
#